data_AF-A0A9Q4BGR7-F1
#
_entry.id   AF-A0A9Q4BGR7-F1
#
_cell.length_a   1.000
_cell.length_b   1.000
_cell.length_c   1.000
_cell.angle_alpha   90.00
_cell.angle_beta   90.00
_cell.angle_gamma   90.00
#
_symmetry.space_group_name_H-M   'P 1'
#
loop_
_entity.id
_entity.type
_entity.pdbx_description
1 polymer ?
#
loop_
_entity_poly.entity_id
_entity_poly.type
_entity_poly.pdbx_seq_one_letter_code
_entity_poly.pdbx_strand_id
1 'polypeptide(L)'
;MFDNEAMYQYSSVIDAVVHEGITAFRKKGSKGVLAIRDHYAAVEAASENRKGVQFVVRDKGHLQMEHGVKGFIVTSQEALLTEADKITHWTPNVFRWGTYTDDKRQYIKGFDEQNLQQINTFVVDVDTQQVDVAKMLTASMKVLDQTPTFILHTTAGFQLYFVLDAPTFISNANQFKGLRVAKRIAKNIKHAFANELPNVDCGCNDFGFFRAPNTKNVAFLNLESKFQFQELMNWSKEYTAKNNRPGLQLVSKQAATFDATQQPWFDKIVHLTNVQGRKGQLGRNNVMFTLALACYSSGRSKQEALDLLDQFNSRLQAELKNYKEIEKVVHSAYSKRYKGANLEYIESILETYDSGSEMEHSTPFIFAKPGNRVLRKHKKAREVREYSHIAEWESDLESYLEKQITAGKLYLEKSQRELAEETKIPYASLKKVLKQSSKIISKVQGKGRYAKTLLTTIAIVTEQAIRHALDQKKVKQEKYRAFVETFASAVEYVKGKVYSTSNAESLFVRSNVRGDRTAQLVLEQINKVYQTSPSNDLERSRSS
;
A
#
# COMPACT_ATOMS: atom_id res chain seq x y z
N MET A 1 24.97 -3.97 -20.42
CA MET A 1 25.21 -4.92 -19.30
C MET A 1 24.36 -4.61 -18.06
N PHE A 2 23.75 -3.42 -17.94
CA PHE A 2 23.01 -2.98 -16.73
C PHE A 2 21.50 -3.29 -16.71
N ASP A 3 20.89 -3.79 -17.79
CA ASP A 3 19.47 -4.19 -17.79
C ASP A 3 19.19 -5.47 -16.98
N ASN A 4 20.22 -6.28 -16.69
CA ASN A 4 20.02 -7.58 -16.04
C ASN A 4 19.70 -7.47 -14.54
N GLU A 5 20.24 -6.49 -13.81
CA GLU A 5 19.99 -6.38 -12.37
C GLU A 5 18.56 -5.90 -12.07
N ALA A 6 18.08 -4.89 -12.80
CA ALA A 6 16.73 -4.38 -12.62
C ALA A 6 15.67 -5.42 -13.05
N MET A 7 15.95 -6.19 -14.12
CA MET A 7 15.10 -7.31 -14.50
C MET A 7 15.14 -8.46 -13.48
N TYR A 8 16.30 -8.73 -12.86
CA TYR A 8 16.39 -9.71 -11.78
C TYR A 8 15.59 -9.27 -10.55
N GLN A 9 15.69 -8.00 -10.14
CA GLN A 9 14.89 -7.44 -9.06
C GLN A 9 13.39 -7.52 -9.38
N TYR A 10 12.99 -7.12 -10.59
CA TYR A 10 11.61 -7.24 -11.04
C TYR A 10 11.12 -8.69 -10.98
N SER A 11 11.91 -9.64 -11.50
CA SER A 11 11.57 -11.06 -11.45
C SER A 11 11.42 -11.56 -10.02
N SER A 12 12.29 -11.14 -9.11
CA SER A 12 12.25 -11.54 -7.70
C SER A 12 11.03 -10.95 -6.97
N VAL A 13 10.63 -9.73 -7.32
CA VAL A 13 9.38 -9.12 -6.81
C VAL A 13 8.15 -9.87 -7.33
N ILE A 14 8.12 -10.19 -8.63
CA ILE A 14 7.00 -10.96 -9.21
C ILE A 14 6.90 -12.32 -8.56
N ASP A 15 8.01 -13.06 -8.42
CA ASP A 15 8.02 -14.38 -7.80
C ASP A 15 7.55 -14.32 -6.34
N ALA A 16 8.07 -13.38 -5.55
CA ALA A 16 7.68 -13.20 -4.16
C ALA A 16 6.18 -12.91 -3.99
N VAL A 17 5.59 -12.08 -4.86
CA VAL A 17 4.17 -11.72 -4.78
C VAL A 17 3.26 -12.82 -5.32
N VAL A 18 3.62 -13.43 -6.44
CA VAL A 18 2.76 -14.36 -7.16
C VAL A 18 2.74 -15.73 -6.50
N HIS A 19 3.85 -16.12 -5.85
CA HIS A 19 4.08 -17.47 -5.34
C HIS A 19 3.76 -18.49 -6.45
N GLU A 20 3.08 -19.58 -6.11
CA GLU A 20 2.61 -20.60 -7.04
C GLU A 20 1.16 -20.39 -7.51
N GLY A 21 0.62 -19.17 -7.40
CA GLY A 21 -0.79 -18.90 -7.69
C GLY A 21 -1.16 -18.97 -9.18
N ILE A 22 -0.19 -18.73 -10.06
CA ILE A 22 -0.31 -18.93 -11.52
C ILE A 22 0.83 -19.86 -11.99
N THR A 23 0.80 -20.28 -13.25
CA THR A 23 1.85 -21.16 -13.80
C THR A 23 3.20 -20.45 -13.91
N ALA A 24 4.32 -21.15 -13.88
CA ALA A 24 5.62 -20.54 -14.14
C ALA A 24 5.75 -20.11 -15.62
N PHE A 25 5.38 -21.01 -16.53
CA PHE A 25 5.50 -20.82 -17.99
C PHE A 25 4.15 -20.83 -18.70
N ARG A 26 4.09 -20.16 -19.87
CA ARG A 26 2.89 -20.18 -20.71
C ARG A 26 2.61 -21.60 -21.20
N LYS A 27 1.36 -22.06 -21.08
CA LYS A 27 0.94 -23.36 -21.62
C LYS A 27 1.05 -23.46 -23.15
N LYS A 28 0.98 -22.32 -23.86
CA LYS A 28 1.12 -22.23 -25.32
C LYS A 28 2.06 -21.08 -25.67
N GLY A 29 2.99 -21.32 -26.61
CA GLY A 29 3.91 -20.29 -27.09
C GLY A 29 4.92 -19.78 -26.06
N SER A 30 5.27 -20.61 -25.06
CA SER A 30 6.37 -20.31 -24.14
C SER A 30 7.70 -20.26 -24.88
N LYS A 31 8.57 -19.35 -24.47
CA LYS A 31 9.97 -19.23 -24.92
C LYS A 31 10.95 -19.82 -23.91
N GLY A 32 10.45 -20.42 -22.83
CA GLY A 32 11.28 -21.08 -21.82
C GLY A 32 12.02 -22.29 -22.37
N VAL A 33 13.21 -22.56 -21.80
CA VAL A 33 13.99 -23.76 -22.11
C VAL A 33 13.17 -25.00 -21.74
N LEU A 34 13.12 -25.97 -22.66
CA LEU A 34 12.24 -27.16 -22.57
C LEU A 34 12.39 -27.90 -21.23
N ALA A 35 13.63 -28.22 -20.84
CA ALA A 35 13.91 -28.93 -19.60
C ALA A 35 13.42 -28.19 -18.34
N ILE A 36 13.55 -26.86 -18.31
CA ILE A 36 13.08 -26.04 -17.18
C ILE A 36 11.54 -26.03 -17.16
N ARG A 37 10.91 -25.86 -18.32
CA ARG A 37 9.45 -25.88 -18.43
C ARG A 37 8.88 -27.20 -17.95
N ASP A 38 9.48 -28.32 -18.35
CA ASP A 38 8.98 -29.65 -17.99
C ASP A 38 9.17 -29.93 -16.49
N HIS A 39 10.26 -29.42 -15.88
CA HIS A 39 10.44 -29.44 -14.43
C HIS A 39 9.31 -28.70 -13.69
N TYR A 40 9.04 -27.44 -14.05
CA TYR A 40 7.97 -26.66 -13.40
C TYR A 40 6.58 -27.25 -13.68
N ALA A 41 6.35 -27.81 -14.87
CA ALA A 41 5.09 -28.50 -15.18
C ALA A 41 4.88 -29.73 -14.28
N ALA A 42 5.95 -30.49 -13.97
CA ALA A 42 5.90 -31.60 -13.04
C ALA A 42 5.61 -31.15 -11.60
N VAL A 43 6.27 -30.07 -11.14
CA VAL A 43 6.01 -29.46 -9.83
C VAL A 43 4.56 -28.98 -9.74
N GLU A 44 4.05 -28.30 -10.76
CA GLU A 44 2.67 -27.83 -10.83
C GLU A 44 1.65 -28.98 -10.84
N ALA A 45 1.96 -30.08 -11.51
CA ALA A 45 1.11 -31.27 -11.53
C ALA A 45 1.06 -32.01 -10.19
N ALA A 46 2.14 -31.93 -9.40
CA ALA A 46 2.22 -32.47 -8.05
C ALA A 46 1.55 -31.56 -6.99
N SER A 47 1.37 -30.27 -7.28
CA SER A 47 0.71 -29.31 -6.39
C SER A 47 -0.80 -29.51 -6.34
N GLU A 48 -1.36 -29.66 -5.13
CA GLU A 48 -2.81 -29.70 -4.90
C GLU A 48 -3.52 -28.35 -5.18
N ASN A 49 -2.75 -27.26 -5.22
CA ASN A 49 -3.29 -25.91 -5.41
C ASN A 49 -3.63 -25.64 -6.87
N ARG A 50 -4.89 -25.27 -7.11
CA ARG A 50 -5.37 -24.83 -8.43
C ARG A 50 -4.63 -23.56 -8.88
N LYS A 51 -4.25 -23.49 -10.15
CA LYS A 51 -3.69 -22.27 -10.75
C LYS A 51 -4.80 -21.33 -11.21
N GLY A 52 -4.70 -20.07 -10.82
CA GLY A 52 -5.65 -19.02 -11.15
C GLY A 52 -5.15 -18.08 -12.25
N VAL A 53 -5.66 -16.85 -12.21
CA VAL A 53 -5.32 -15.78 -13.16
C VAL A 53 -5.10 -14.46 -12.44
N GLN A 54 -4.35 -13.58 -13.07
CA GLN A 54 -4.22 -12.18 -12.68
C GLN A 54 -4.64 -11.28 -13.84
N PHE A 55 -5.07 -10.07 -13.52
CA PHE A 55 -5.47 -9.07 -14.49
C PHE A 55 -4.42 -7.97 -14.57
N VAL A 56 -4.11 -7.53 -15.78
CA VAL A 56 -3.12 -6.47 -16.00
C VAL A 56 -3.63 -5.43 -16.99
N VAL A 57 -3.16 -4.21 -16.81
CA VAL A 57 -3.58 -3.05 -17.58
C VAL A 57 -2.36 -2.22 -17.98
N ARG A 58 -2.33 -1.79 -19.24
CA ARG A 58 -1.21 -1.02 -19.81
C ARG A 58 -1.23 0.46 -19.41
N ASP A 59 -2.41 1.05 -19.21
CA ASP A 59 -2.54 2.47 -18.88
C ASP A 59 -3.55 2.75 -17.75
N LYS A 60 -3.32 3.76 -16.91
CA LYS A 60 -4.25 4.12 -15.82
C LYS A 60 -5.65 4.46 -16.34
N GLY A 61 -5.75 5.16 -17.46
CA GLY A 61 -7.02 5.54 -18.09
C GLY A 61 -7.85 4.34 -18.54
N HIS A 62 -7.20 3.21 -18.85
CA HIS A 62 -7.88 1.98 -19.23
C HIS A 62 -8.62 1.28 -18.08
N LEU A 63 -8.31 1.61 -16.82
CA LEU A 63 -9.03 1.08 -15.67
C LEU A 63 -10.47 1.56 -15.58
N GLN A 64 -10.80 2.65 -16.27
CA GLN A 64 -12.08 3.29 -16.03
C GLN A 64 -12.59 3.99 -17.31
N MET A 65 -12.69 3.17 -18.37
CA MET A 65 -13.42 3.48 -19.60
C MET A 65 -14.93 3.23 -19.44
N GLU A 66 -15.72 3.80 -20.34
CA GLU A 66 -17.19 3.64 -20.37
C GLU A 66 -17.63 2.18 -20.55
N HIS A 67 -16.94 1.42 -21.41
CA HIS A 67 -17.30 0.03 -21.74
C HIS A 67 -16.68 -1.03 -20.82
N GLY A 68 -16.01 -0.61 -19.74
CA GLY A 68 -15.33 -1.49 -18.78
C GLY A 68 -13.81 -1.35 -18.76
N VAL A 69 -13.14 -2.27 -18.06
CA VAL A 69 -11.67 -2.22 -17.90
C VAL A 69 -11.00 -2.78 -19.14
N LYS A 70 -10.22 -1.98 -19.86
CA LYS A 70 -9.44 -2.43 -21.01
C LYS A 70 -8.11 -3.02 -20.54
N GLY A 71 -7.88 -4.30 -20.78
CA GLY A 71 -6.71 -4.99 -20.24
C GLY A 71 -6.57 -6.39 -20.81
N PHE A 72 -5.72 -7.20 -20.19
CA PHE A 72 -5.58 -8.60 -20.54
C PHE A 72 -5.35 -9.48 -19.32
N ILE A 73 -5.58 -10.77 -19.50
CA ILE A 73 -5.50 -11.77 -18.44
C ILE A 73 -4.16 -12.48 -18.56
N VAL A 74 -3.48 -12.61 -17.43
CA VAL A 74 -2.20 -13.30 -17.32
C VAL A 74 -2.37 -14.56 -16.48
N THR A 75 -1.84 -15.68 -16.99
CA THR A 75 -1.96 -17.00 -16.38
C THR A 75 -0.60 -17.65 -16.07
N SER A 76 0.50 -16.93 -16.34
CA SER A 76 1.86 -17.41 -16.10
C SER A 76 2.81 -16.29 -15.67
N GLN A 77 3.77 -16.59 -14.81
CA GLN A 77 4.83 -15.65 -14.42
C GLN A 77 5.65 -15.21 -15.63
N GLU A 78 6.00 -16.11 -16.56
CA GLU A 78 6.69 -15.78 -17.83
C GLU A 78 5.99 -14.65 -18.60
N ALA A 79 4.66 -14.63 -18.59
CA ALA A 79 3.89 -13.58 -19.25
C ALA A 79 4.00 -12.23 -18.53
N LEU A 80 4.03 -12.19 -17.19
CA LEU A 80 4.32 -10.96 -16.44
C LEU A 80 5.74 -10.47 -16.73
N LEU A 81 6.72 -11.38 -16.71
CA LEU A 81 8.12 -11.07 -17.04
C LEU A 81 8.29 -10.48 -18.44
N THR A 82 7.56 -10.99 -19.42
CA THR A 82 7.56 -10.45 -20.79
C THR A 82 6.96 -9.04 -20.89
N GLU A 83 6.07 -8.70 -19.96
CA GLU A 83 5.34 -7.44 -19.90
C GLU A 83 5.98 -6.44 -18.90
N ALA A 84 7.18 -6.73 -18.40
CA ALA A 84 7.98 -5.80 -17.63
C ALA A 84 8.05 -4.44 -18.35
N ASP A 85 7.88 -3.36 -17.59
CA ASP A 85 7.85 -1.96 -18.05
C ASP A 85 6.75 -1.59 -19.07
N LYS A 86 5.87 -2.52 -19.47
CA LYS A 86 4.77 -2.30 -20.43
C LYS A 86 3.40 -2.18 -19.77
N ILE A 87 3.28 -2.59 -18.51
CA ILE A 87 2.06 -2.52 -17.71
C ILE A 87 2.17 -1.45 -16.64
N THR A 88 1.05 -0.79 -16.35
CA THR A 88 0.99 0.22 -15.28
C THR A 88 0.26 -0.29 -14.04
N HIS A 89 -0.72 -1.17 -14.21
CA HIS A 89 -1.51 -1.71 -13.10
C HIS A 89 -1.72 -3.20 -13.25
N TRP A 90 -1.84 -3.87 -12.11
CA TRP A 90 -2.09 -5.30 -12.03
C TRP A 90 -2.87 -5.66 -10.78
N THR A 91 -3.42 -6.87 -10.75
CA THR A 91 -3.94 -7.48 -9.53
C THR A 91 -2.87 -8.39 -8.92
N PRO A 92 -2.23 -8.03 -7.81
CA PRO A 92 -1.17 -8.85 -7.22
C PRO A 92 -1.73 -10.13 -6.58
N ASN A 93 -3.00 -10.12 -6.17
CA ASN A 93 -3.72 -11.30 -5.70
C ASN A 93 -4.33 -12.07 -6.88
N VAL A 94 -4.53 -13.38 -6.69
CA VAL A 94 -4.91 -14.29 -7.78
C VAL A 94 -6.40 -14.61 -7.72
N PHE A 95 -7.04 -14.61 -8.89
CA PHE A 95 -8.46 -14.89 -9.09
C PHE A 95 -8.67 -16.26 -9.72
N ARG A 96 -9.84 -16.90 -9.49
CA ARG A 96 -10.08 -18.27 -9.95
C ARG A 96 -10.24 -18.37 -11.47
N TRP A 97 -10.82 -17.34 -12.08
CA TRP A 97 -11.04 -17.25 -13.52
C TRP A 97 -11.06 -15.80 -13.97
N GLY A 98 -10.86 -15.58 -15.27
CA GLY A 98 -11.06 -14.29 -15.91
C GLY A 98 -11.61 -14.53 -17.31
N THR A 99 -12.42 -13.61 -17.81
CA THR A 99 -12.96 -13.64 -19.17
C THR A 99 -12.98 -12.25 -19.77
N TYR A 100 -13.41 -12.16 -21.02
CA TYR A 100 -13.60 -10.90 -21.73
C TYR A 100 -15.09 -10.64 -21.96
N THR A 101 -15.49 -9.36 -21.97
CA THR A 101 -16.87 -8.99 -22.31
C THR A 101 -17.09 -8.85 -23.80
N ASP A 102 -16.01 -8.79 -24.59
CA ASP A 102 -16.01 -8.62 -26.04
C ASP A 102 -15.26 -9.74 -26.75
N ASP A 103 -15.69 -10.08 -27.97
CA ASP A 103 -15.07 -11.12 -28.80
C ASP A 103 -13.64 -10.76 -29.23
N LYS A 104 -13.33 -9.46 -29.29
CA LYS A 104 -11.98 -8.94 -29.58
C LYS A 104 -11.03 -9.04 -28.37
N ARG A 105 -11.52 -9.52 -27.21
CA ARG A 105 -10.76 -9.75 -25.98
C ARG A 105 -10.00 -8.51 -25.50
N GLN A 106 -10.65 -7.36 -25.53
CA GLN A 106 -10.08 -6.08 -25.10
C GLN A 106 -10.48 -5.71 -23.67
N TYR A 107 -11.68 -6.09 -23.25
CA TYR A 107 -12.30 -5.67 -21.99
C TYR A 107 -12.39 -6.85 -21.04
N ILE A 108 -11.66 -6.79 -19.94
CA ILE A 108 -11.54 -7.88 -18.97
C ILE A 108 -12.70 -7.86 -17.96
N LYS A 109 -13.09 -9.04 -17.49
CA LYS A 109 -14.10 -9.28 -16.46
C LYS A 109 -13.69 -10.44 -15.55
N GLY A 110 -14.13 -10.39 -14.29
CA GLY A 110 -13.91 -11.44 -13.29
C GLY A 110 -13.07 -10.99 -12.10
N PHE A 111 -12.63 -9.74 -12.02
CA PHE A 111 -11.88 -9.19 -10.89
C PHE A 111 -12.76 -8.82 -9.67
N ASP A 112 -13.86 -9.54 -9.45
CA ASP A 112 -14.71 -9.41 -8.26
C ASP A 112 -14.07 -10.14 -7.06
N GLU A 113 -14.17 -9.59 -5.87
CA GLU A 113 -13.63 -10.16 -4.62
C GLU A 113 -14.17 -11.56 -4.35
N GLN A 114 -15.41 -11.87 -4.74
CA GLN A 114 -15.96 -13.22 -4.60
C GLN A 114 -15.23 -14.23 -5.48
N ASN A 115 -14.61 -13.78 -6.57
CA ASN A 115 -13.80 -14.59 -7.47
C ASN A 115 -12.32 -14.68 -7.04
N LEU A 116 -11.93 -14.02 -5.96
CA LEU A 116 -10.59 -14.12 -5.41
C LEU A 116 -10.29 -15.56 -5.01
N GLN A 117 -9.22 -16.13 -5.54
CA GLN A 117 -8.79 -17.49 -5.25
C GLN A 117 -7.92 -17.50 -4.00
N GLN A 118 -6.93 -16.61 -3.95
CA GLN A 118 -5.97 -16.51 -2.87
C GLN A 118 -5.52 -15.06 -2.71
N ILE A 119 -5.23 -14.71 -1.46
CA ILE A 119 -4.62 -13.45 -1.08
C ILE A 119 -3.15 -13.74 -0.85
N ASN A 120 -2.31 -13.02 -1.56
CA ASN A 120 -0.86 -13.08 -1.47
C ASN A 120 -0.29 -11.83 -0.83
N THR A 121 -0.96 -10.68 -0.94
CA THR A 121 -0.44 -9.41 -0.44
C THR A 121 -1.56 -8.48 0.01
N PHE A 122 -1.24 -7.67 1.01
CA PHE A 122 -1.97 -6.45 1.36
C PHE A 122 -1.22 -5.23 0.83
N VAL A 123 -1.96 -4.18 0.46
CA VAL A 123 -1.38 -2.96 -0.11
C VAL A 123 -1.96 -1.74 0.59
N VAL A 124 -1.10 -0.77 0.90
CA VAL A 124 -1.47 0.56 1.41
C VAL A 124 -1.08 1.60 0.37
N ASP A 125 -2.04 2.43 -0.05
CA ASP A 125 -1.83 3.52 -1.01
C ASP A 125 -1.67 4.85 -0.27
N VAL A 126 -0.60 5.57 -0.57
CA VAL A 126 -0.23 6.84 0.03
C VAL A 126 -0.23 7.90 -1.07
N ASP A 127 -1.26 8.75 -1.09
CA ASP A 127 -1.50 9.75 -2.13
C ASP A 127 -0.72 11.05 -1.87
N THR A 128 0.59 10.95 -1.64
CA THR A 128 1.47 12.11 -1.53
C THR A 128 2.93 11.78 -1.84
N GLN A 129 3.61 12.71 -2.51
CA GLN A 129 5.06 12.69 -2.73
C GLN A 129 5.85 13.33 -1.58
N GLN A 130 5.15 13.95 -0.60
CA GLN A 130 5.78 14.72 0.48
C GLN A 130 6.25 13.85 1.66
N VAL A 131 6.21 12.52 1.50
CA VAL A 131 6.67 11.56 2.50
C VAL A 131 7.88 10.84 1.94
N ASP A 132 8.94 10.74 2.73
CA ASP A 132 10.13 10.02 2.32
C ASP A 132 10.05 8.52 2.67
N VAL A 133 10.88 7.73 2.00
CA VAL A 133 10.94 6.28 2.19
C VAL A 133 11.29 5.91 3.63
N ALA A 134 12.18 6.65 4.28
CA ALA A 134 12.57 6.38 5.66
C ALA A 134 11.41 6.53 6.65
N LYS A 135 10.56 7.55 6.48
CA LYS A 135 9.36 7.73 7.29
C LYS A 135 8.33 6.62 7.04
N MET A 136 8.13 6.19 5.79
CA MET A 136 7.28 5.04 5.48
C MET A 136 7.76 3.74 6.13
N LEU A 137 9.07 3.48 6.12
CA LEU A 137 9.66 2.33 6.79
C LEU A 137 9.46 2.40 8.32
N THR A 138 9.71 3.56 8.90
CA THR A 138 9.52 3.80 10.35
C THR A 138 8.07 3.63 10.77
N ALA A 139 7.12 4.14 9.98
CA ALA A 139 5.69 3.94 10.20
C ALA A 139 5.32 2.45 10.14
N SER A 140 5.84 1.72 9.16
CA SER A 140 5.63 0.28 9.07
C SER A 140 6.16 -0.48 10.29
N MET A 141 7.36 -0.15 10.76
CA MET A 141 7.92 -0.73 11.97
C MET A 141 7.08 -0.38 13.20
N LYS A 142 6.53 0.83 13.30
CA LYS A 142 5.67 1.23 14.42
C LYS A 142 4.31 0.51 14.42
N VAL A 143 3.74 0.27 13.23
CA VAL A 143 2.41 -0.33 13.07
C VAL A 143 2.46 -1.85 13.12
N LEU A 144 3.40 -2.48 12.38
CA LEU A 144 3.45 -3.93 12.15
C LEU A 144 4.72 -4.60 12.69
N ASP A 145 5.62 -3.85 13.36
CA ASP A 145 6.91 -4.34 13.87
C ASP A 145 7.85 -4.91 12.78
N GLN A 146 7.57 -4.59 11.52
CA GLN A 146 8.29 -5.08 10.34
C GLN A 146 8.29 -4.03 9.23
N THR A 147 9.26 -4.11 8.32
CA THR A 147 9.27 -3.30 7.10
C THR A 147 8.24 -3.82 6.08
N PRO A 148 7.79 -3.02 5.11
CA PRO A 148 7.07 -3.54 3.95
C PRO A 148 8.00 -4.44 3.14
N THR A 149 7.45 -5.40 2.39
CA THR A 149 8.24 -6.25 1.49
C THR A 149 8.88 -5.42 0.37
N PHE A 150 8.13 -4.45 -0.16
CA PHE A 150 8.66 -3.43 -1.07
C PHE A 150 7.75 -2.20 -1.08
N ILE A 151 8.30 -1.09 -1.57
CA ILE A 151 7.57 0.17 -1.75
C ILE A 151 7.71 0.56 -3.22
N LEU A 152 6.58 0.83 -3.87
CA LEU A 152 6.53 1.33 -5.23
C LEU A 152 6.29 2.84 -5.24
N HIS A 153 7.05 3.55 -6.08
CA HIS A 153 6.76 4.91 -6.48
C HIS A 153 5.61 4.93 -7.48
N THR A 154 4.62 5.79 -7.24
CA THR A 154 3.52 6.08 -8.15
C THR A 154 3.60 7.53 -8.61
N THR A 155 2.83 7.90 -9.62
CA THR A 155 2.82 9.29 -10.12
C THR A 155 2.39 10.29 -9.04
N ALA A 156 1.49 9.91 -8.13
CA ALA A 156 0.93 10.79 -7.12
C ALA A 156 1.45 10.53 -5.70
N GLY A 157 2.16 9.42 -5.47
CA GLY A 157 2.73 9.09 -4.17
C GLY A 157 3.37 7.70 -4.16
N PHE A 158 2.95 6.83 -3.24
CA PHE A 158 3.62 5.54 -2.99
C PHE A 158 2.63 4.42 -2.67
N GLN A 159 2.99 3.19 -3.01
CA GLN A 159 2.26 1.99 -2.60
C GLN A 159 3.17 1.05 -1.81
N LEU A 160 2.79 0.74 -0.58
CA LEU A 160 3.51 -0.19 0.30
C LEU A 160 2.88 -1.57 0.16
N TYR A 161 3.71 -2.58 -0.14
CA TYR A 161 3.29 -3.96 -0.30
C TYR A 161 3.73 -4.81 0.89
N PHE A 162 2.78 -5.54 1.46
CA PHE A 162 2.96 -6.48 2.57
C PHE A 162 2.63 -7.88 2.08
N VAL A 163 3.65 -8.56 1.57
CA VAL A 163 3.52 -9.88 0.94
C VAL A 163 3.50 -10.96 2.01
N LEU A 164 2.57 -11.89 1.89
CA LEU A 164 2.44 -13.03 2.78
C LEU A 164 3.53 -14.07 2.49
N ASP A 165 4.01 -14.74 3.53
CA ASP A 165 4.95 -15.85 3.40
C ASP A 165 4.33 -17.05 2.69
N ALA A 166 3.07 -17.34 2.99
CA ALA A 166 2.22 -18.31 2.33
C ALA A 166 0.88 -17.68 1.91
N PRO A 167 0.35 -18.03 0.72
CA PRO A 167 -0.91 -17.50 0.25
C PRO A 167 -2.08 -17.98 1.11
N THR A 168 -3.05 -17.10 1.34
CA THR A 168 -4.30 -17.45 2.04
C THR A 168 -5.41 -17.73 1.03
N PHE A 169 -5.82 -18.99 0.93
CA PHE A 169 -6.88 -19.40 0.01
C PHE A 169 -8.27 -19.00 0.50
N ILE A 170 -9.09 -18.51 -0.43
CA ILE A 170 -10.46 -18.10 -0.18
C ILE A 170 -11.40 -19.21 -0.60
N SER A 171 -12.22 -19.67 0.33
CA SER A 171 -13.33 -20.56 0.05
C SER A 171 -14.66 -19.81 0.10
N ASN A 172 -15.64 -20.30 -0.67
CA ASN A 172 -17.03 -19.86 -0.57
C ASN A 172 -17.73 -20.40 0.70
N ALA A 173 -17.13 -21.38 1.37
CA ALA A 173 -17.63 -21.96 2.60
C ALA A 173 -17.83 -20.89 3.68
N ASN A 174 -18.86 -21.07 4.51
CA ASN A 174 -19.22 -20.14 5.58
C ASN A 174 -19.42 -18.68 5.09
N GLN A 175 -20.00 -18.51 3.90
CA GLN A 175 -20.25 -17.20 3.28
C GLN A 175 -18.97 -16.37 3.20
N PHE A 176 -17.94 -16.93 2.57
CA PHE A 176 -16.65 -16.27 2.36
C PHE A 176 -16.04 -15.71 3.66
N LYS A 177 -16.07 -16.50 4.74
CA LYS A 177 -15.53 -16.08 6.05
C LYS A 177 -14.07 -15.62 5.95
N GLY A 178 -13.24 -16.34 5.19
CA GLY A 178 -11.84 -15.97 4.97
C GLY A 178 -11.69 -14.61 4.30
N LEU A 179 -12.52 -14.30 3.30
CA LEU A 179 -12.53 -12.99 2.64
C LEU A 179 -12.92 -11.87 3.61
N ARG A 180 -13.99 -12.06 4.40
CA ARG A 180 -14.42 -11.06 5.39
C ARG A 180 -13.33 -10.75 6.42
N VAL A 181 -12.64 -11.79 6.89
CA VAL A 181 -11.50 -11.64 7.80
C VAL A 181 -10.37 -10.84 7.13
N ALA A 182 -10.01 -11.20 5.91
CA ALA A 182 -8.94 -10.51 5.20
C ALA A 182 -9.28 -9.04 4.88
N LYS A 183 -10.52 -8.73 4.49
CA LYS A 183 -10.99 -7.34 4.34
C LYS A 183 -10.85 -6.55 5.63
N ARG A 184 -11.21 -7.16 6.76
CA ARG A 184 -11.05 -6.52 8.08
C ARG A 184 -9.58 -6.24 8.39
N ILE A 185 -8.68 -7.17 8.06
CA ILE A 185 -7.22 -6.97 8.19
C ILE A 185 -6.78 -5.81 7.29
N ALA A 186 -7.14 -5.80 6.01
CA ALA A 186 -6.79 -4.74 5.07
C ALA A 186 -7.26 -3.35 5.55
N LYS A 187 -8.52 -3.23 5.96
CA LYS A 187 -9.09 -1.99 6.53
C LYS A 187 -8.32 -1.55 7.77
N ASN A 188 -8.03 -2.46 8.70
CA ASN A 188 -7.28 -2.12 9.92
C ASN A 188 -5.85 -1.67 9.62
N ILE A 189 -5.16 -2.32 8.67
CA ILE A 189 -3.83 -1.89 8.20
C ILE A 189 -3.94 -0.47 7.66
N LYS A 190 -4.86 -0.18 6.72
CA LYS A 190 -5.03 1.16 6.14
C LYS A 190 -5.28 2.23 7.21
N HIS A 191 -6.21 1.99 8.14
CA HIS A 191 -6.47 2.94 9.23
C HIS A 191 -5.28 3.12 10.17
N ALA A 192 -4.54 2.05 10.48
CA ALA A 192 -3.37 2.15 11.35
C ALA A 192 -2.27 2.99 10.68
N PHE A 193 -2.05 2.82 9.38
CA PHE A 193 -1.12 3.63 8.61
C PHE A 193 -1.61 5.07 8.45
N ALA A 194 -2.92 5.31 8.30
CA ALA A 194 -3.48 6.66 8.21
C ALA A 194 -3.26 7.50 9.48
N ASN A 195 -3.05 6.85 10.64
CA ASN A 195 -2.70 7.54 11.88
C ASN A 195 -1.21 7.96 11.93
N GLU A 196 -0.34 7.33 11.14
CA GLU A 196 1.12 7.55 11.16
C GLU A 196 1.63 8.31 9.92
N LEU A 197 0.95 8.17 8.79
CA LEU A 197 1.31 8.77 7.50
C LEU A 197 0.19 9.69 7.00
N PRO A 198 0.52 10.86 6.42
CA PRO A 198 -0.46 11.73 5.80
C PRO A 198 -1.00 11.12 4.49
N ASN A 199 -2.25 11.45 4.16
CA ASN A 199 -2.90 11.13 2.88
C ASN A 199 -2.87 9.64 2.50
N VAL A 200 -3.08 8.74 3.47
CA VAL A 200 -3.32 7.32 3.19
C VAL A 200 -4.75 7.15 2.69
N ASP A 201 -4.95 6.52 1.53
CA ASP A 201 -6.28 6.24 0.99
C ASP A 201 -6.90 5.03 1.69
N CYS A 202 -7.72 5.29 2.71
CA CYS A 202 -8.48 4.25 3.41
C CYS A 202 -9.61 3.65 2.56
N GLY A 203 -10.06 4.34 1.51
CA GLY A 203 -11.13 3.92 0.61
C GLY A 203 -10.64 3.13 -0.61
N CYS A 204 -9.33 3.01 -0.81
CA CYS A 204 -8.77 2.23 -1.91
C CYS A 204 -9.25 0.78 -1.86
N ASN A 205 -9.29 0.12 -3.02
CA ASN A 205 -9.70 -1.29 -3.10
C ASN A 205 -8.81 -2.18 -2.22
N ASP A 206 -9.34 -3.25 -1.65
CA ASP A 206 -8.56 -4.17 -0.79
C ASP A 206 -7.70 -5.15 -1.60
N PHE A 207 -8.22 -5.68 -2.72
CA PHE A 207 -7.60 -6.81 -3.45
C PHE A 207 -7.65 -6.67 -4.99
N GLY A 208 -8.01 -5.50 -5.50
CA GLY A 208 -8.20 -5.19 -6.91
C GLY A 208 -6.93 -4.73 -7.61
N PHE A 209 -7.04 -3.69 -8.43
CA PHE A 209 -5.92 -3.17 -9.21
C PHE A 209 -5.04 -2.23 -8.39
N PHE A 210 -3.74 -2.50 -8.40
CA PHE A 210 -2.69 -1.66 -7.82
C PHE A 210 -1.61 -1.38 -8.86
N ARG A 211 -0.65 -0.49 -8.55
CA ARG A 211 0.46 -0.17 -9.44
C ARG A 211 1.31 -1.42 -9.69
N ALA A 212 1.59 -1.73 -10.94
CA ALA A 212 2.49 -2.82 -11.27
C ALA A 212 3.94 -2.44 -10.90
N PRO A 213 4.73 -3.37 -10.31
CA PRO A 213 6.17 -3.17 -10.21
C PRO A 213 6.78 -3.06 -11.62
N ASN A 214 7.88 -2.34 -11.72
CA ASN A 214 8.64 -2.17 -12.95
C ASN A 214 10.12 -1.92 -12.59
N THR A 215 11.00 -1.87 -13.58
CA THR A 215 12.45 -1.77 -13.35
C THR A 215 12.90 -0.45 -12.72
N LYS A 216 12.02 0.56 -12.66
CA LYS A 216 12.33 1.95 -12.28
C LYS A 216 11.57 2.46 -11.07
N ASN A 217 10.46 1.82 -10.69
CA ASN A 217 9.55 2.34 -9.67
C ASN A 217 9.69 1.67 -8.30
N VAL A 218 10.59 0.70 -8.13
CA VAL A 218 10.84 0.10 -6.82
C VAL A 218 11.69 1.07 -5.99
N ALA A 219 11.07 1.73 -5.02
CA ALA A 219 11.72 2.71 -4.13
C ALA A 219 12.42 2.05 -2.93
N PHE A 220 11.90 0.90 -2.48
CA PHE A 220 12.48 0.07 -1.44
C PHE A 220 12.17 -1.39 -1.69
N LEU A 221 13.10 -2.28 -1.33
CA LEU A 221 12.98 -3.73 -1.52
C LEU A 221 13.60 -4.48 -0.34
N ASN A 222 12.79 -5.31 0.31
CA ASN A 222 13.20 -6.29 1.33
C ASN A 222 12.36 -7.57 1.18
N LEU A 223 12.80 -8.47 0.30
CA LEU A 223 12.08 -9.71 -0.02
C LEU A 223 12.04 -10.72 1.13
N GLU A 224 12.88 -10.56 2.15
CA GLU A 224 12.87 -11.37 3.37
C GLU A 224 11.74 -10.95 4.32
N SER A 225 11.25 -9.71 4.19
CA SER A 225 10.15 -9.16 5.00
C SER A 225 8.80 -9.69 4.48
N LYS A 226 8.50 -10.94 4.83
CA LYS A 226 7.23 -11.61 4.53
C LYS A 226 6.40 -11.75 5.79
N PHE A 227 5.08 -11.67 5.63
CA PHE A 227 4.13 -11.62 6.74
C PHE A 227 3.36 -12.93 6.88
N GLN A 228 3.22 -13.40 8.11
CA GLN A 228 2.31 -14.51 8.40
C GLN A 228 0.87 -14.01 8.51
N PHE A 229 -0.04 -14.63 7.77
CA PHE A 229 -1.46 -14.26 7.82
C PHE A 229 -2.05 -14.35 9.24
N GLN A 230 -1.62 -15.35 10.02
CA GLN A 230 -2.10 -15.54 11.38
C GLN A 230 -1.63 -14.43 12.33
N GLU A 231 -0.41 -13.93 12.16
CA GLU A 231 0.13 -12.81 12.93
C GLU A 231 -0.62 -11.52 12.59
N LEU A 232 -0.82 -11.23 11.30
CA LEU A 232 -1.64 -10.09 10.86
C LEU A 232 -3.08 -10.17 11.37
N MET A 233 -3.65 -11.38 11.43
CA MET A 233 -4.97 -11.57 12.00
C MET A 233 -5.00 -11.33 13.52
N ASN A 234 -4.00 -11.79 14.26
CA ASN A 234 -3.90 -11.55 15.70
C ASN A 234 -3.70 -10.06 15.99
N TRP A 235 -2.76 -9.42 15.30
CA TRP A 235 -2.54 -7.97 15.32
C TRP A 235 -3.85 -7.20 15.02
N SER A 236 -4.58 -7.59 13.98
CA SER A 236 -5.84 -6.94 13.57
C SER A 236 -6.93 -7.05 14.63
N LYS A 237 -6.99 -8.18 15.37
CA LYS A 237 -7.90 -8.34 16.52
C LYS A 237 -7.53 -7.38 17.65
N GLU A 238 -6.24 -7.28 17.97
CA GLU A 238 -5.76 -6.37 19.01
C GLU A 238 -6.01 -4.91 18.64
N TYR A 239 -5.71 -4.53 17.39
CA TYR A 239 -6.00 -3.20 16.85
C TYR A 239 -7.49 -2.88 16.96
N THR A 240 -8.36 -3.81 16.56
CA THR A 240 -9.81 -3.66 16.68
C THR A 240 -10.25 -3.49 18.13
N ALA A 241 -9.72 -4.29 19.06
CA ALA A 241 -10.09 -4.19 20.48
C ALA A 241 -9.65 -2.86 21.12
N LYS A 242 -8.53 -2.29 20.66
CA LYS A 242 -8.02 -1.00 21.14
C LYS A 242 -8.83 0.18 20.58
N ASN A 243 -9.12 0.16 19.27
CA ASN A 243 -9.64 1.31 18.53
C ASN A 243 -11.14 1.26 18.23
N ASN A 244 -11.76 0.08 18.27
CA ASN A 244 -13.16 -0.12 17.90
C ASN A 244 -13.90 -0.73 19.10
N ARG A 245 -14.02 0.05 20.17
CA ARG A 245 -14.74 -0.34 21.39
C ARG A 245 -16.23 -0.13 21.15
N PRO A 246 -17.05 -1.19 21.01
CA PRO A 246 -18.49 -0.99 21.00
C PRO A 246 -18.89 -0.34 22.33
N GLY A 247 -19.49 0.84 22.26
CA GLY A 247 -20.11 1.47 23.43
C GLY A 247 -21.11 0.52 24.06
N LEU A 248 -21.26 0.61 25.38
CA LEU A 248 -22.32 -0.11 26.10
C LEU A 248 -23.67 0.40 25.56
N GLN A 249 -24.38 -0.40 24.75
CA GLN A 249 -25.72 -0.04 24.30
C GLN A 249 -26.73 -0.42 25.38
N LEU A 250 -27.55 0.55 25.80
CA LEU A 250 -28.73 0.31 26.61
C LEU A 250 -29.75 -0.43 25.73
N VAL A 251 -29.76 -1.76 25.77
CA VAL A 251 -30.79 -2.55 25.08
C VAL A 251 -32.11 -2.30 25.80
N SER A 252 -32.97 -1.46 25.22
CA SER A 252 -34.37 -1.39 25.64
C SER A 252 -34.97 -2.79 25.48
N LYS A 253 -35.63 -3.27 26.54
CA LYS A 253 -36.36 -4.54 26.50
C LYS A 253 -37.60 -4.32 25.64
N GLN A 254 -37.46 -4.45 24.33
CA GLN A 254 -38.55 -4.78 23.42
C GLN A 254 -37.91 -5.30 22.13
N ALA A 255 -38.31 -6.50 21.72
CA ALA A 255 -38.08 -7.01 20.39
C ALA A 255 -38.94 -6.22 19.39
N ALA A 256 -38.69 -4.91 19.27
CA ALA A 256 -39.17 -4.14 18.15
C ALA A 256 -38.34 -4.59 16.94
N THR A 257 -39.02 -4.99 15.86
CA THR A 257 -38.44 -5.06 14.53
C THR A 257 -37.56 -3.83 14.32
N PHE A 258 -36.24 -4.04 14.26
CA PHE A 258 -35.28 -2.95 14.16
C PHE A 258 -35.44 -2.29 12.79
N ASP A 259 -36.03 -1.10 12.77
CA ASP A 259 -36.24 -0.33 11.55
C ASP A 259 -34.98 0.49 11.25
N ALA A 260 -34.24 0.07 10.21
CA ALA A 260 -33.06 0.76 9.71
C ALA A 260 -33.36 2.20 9.23
N THR A 261 -34.61 2.49 8.85
CA THR A 261 -35.03 3.84 8.43
C THR A 261 -35.22 4.81 9.59
N GLN A 262 -35.28 4.31 10.84
CA GLN A 262 -35.35 5.14 12.05
C GLN A 262 -33.97 5.44 12.65
N GLN A 263 -32.90 4.96 12.01
CA GLN A 263 -31.55 5.18 12.50
C GLN A 263 -31.06 6.60 12.17
N PRO A 264 -30.29 7.27 13.05
CA PRO A 264 -29.80 8.62 12.81
C PRO A 264 -28.99 8.78 11.51
N TRP A 265 -28.26 7.74 11.13
CA TRP A 265 -27.48 7.74 9.88
C TRP A 265 -28.37 7.78 8.63
N PHE A 266 -29.55 7.15 8.68
CA PHE A 266 -30.46 7.08 7.53
C PHE A 266 -30.99 8.48 7.23
N ASP A 267 -31.41 9.20 8.27
CA ASP A 267 -31.85 10.59 8.18
C ASP A 267 -30.74 11.51 7.62
N LYS A 268 -29.51 11.38 8.12
CA LYS A 268 -28.36 12.13 7.60
C LYS A 268 -28.14 11.90 6.11
N ILE A 269 -28.14 10.63 5.66
CA ILE A 269 -27.93 10.30 4.25
C ILE A 269 -29.07 10.83 3.37
N VAL A 270 -30.32 10.72 3.83
CA VAL A 270 -31.52 11.20 3.10
C VAL A 270 -31.51 12.72 2.89
N HIS A 271 -30.78 13.47 3.73
CA HIS A 271 -30.63 14.93 3.64
C HIS A 271 -29.37 15.39 2.91
N LEU A 272 -28.49 14.48 2.45
CA LEU A 272 -27.32 14.86 1.66
C LEU A 272 -27.73 15.45 0.31
N THR A 273 -27.22 16.63 -0.01
CA THR A 273 -27.49 17.34 -1.28
C THR A 273 -26.26 17.39 -2.20
N ASN A 274 -25.06 17.16 -1.67
CA ASN A 274 -23.76 17.30 -2.32
C ASN A 274 -23.22 15.99 -2.95
N VAL A 275 -24.03 14.92 -3.02
CA VAL A 275 -23.57 13.61 -3.52
C VAL A 275 -23.28 13.70 -5.03
N GLN A 276 -22.01 13.60 -5.40
CA GLN A 276 -21.55 13.64 -6.79
C GLN A 276 -20.93 12.32 -7.23
N GLY A 277 -21.27 11.87 -8.44
CA GLY A 277 -20.60 10.72 -9.04
C GLY A 277 -19.25 11.12 -9.63
N ARG A 278 -18.16 11.01 -8.85
CA ARG A 278 -16.78 11.11 -9.35
C ARG A 278 -16.09 9.76 -9.27
N LYS A 279 -15.15 9.54 -10.19
CA LYS A 279 -14.32 8.33 -10.28
C LYS A 279 -13.57 8.08 -8.97
N GLY A 280 -13.76 6.92 -8.35
CA GLY A 280 -13.11 6.56 -7.09
C GLY A 280 -13.81 7.05 -5.82
N GLN A 281 -14.93 7.78 -5.94
CA GLN A 281 -15.79 8.15 -4.81
C GLN A 281 -17.12 7.40 -4.88
N LEU A 282 -17.78 7.21 -3.74
CA LEU A 282 -19.08 6.53 -3.67
C LEU A 282 -20.14 7.39 -4.33
N GLY A 283 -20.53 7.05 -5.56
CA GLY A 283 -21.46 7.87 -6.35
C GLY A 283 -22.93 7.75 -5.93
N ARG A 284 -23.80 8.49 -6.63
CA ARG A 284 -25.25 8.56 -6.41
C ARG A 284 -25.95 7.19 -6.33
N ASN A 285 -25.63 6.29 -7.26
CA ASN A 285 -26.21 4.94 -7.32
C ASN A 285 -25.87 4.12 -6.07
N ASN A 286 -24.67 4.33 -5.51
CA ASN A 286 -24.21 3.62 -4.32
C ASN A 286 -24.99 4.07 -3.08
N VAL A 287 -25.20 5.38 -2.94
CA VAL A 287 -26.01 5.96 -1.86
C VAL A 287 -27.46 5.53 -1.97
N MET A 288 -28.06 5.64 -3.16
CA MET A 288 -29.44 5.21 -3.41
C MET A 288 -29.64 3.71 -3.17
N PHE A 289 -28.67 2.89 -3.56
CA PHE A 289 -28.71 1.45 -3.31
C PHE A 289 -28.67 1.13 -1.81
N THR A 290 -27.89 1.89 -1.04
CA THR A 290 -27.79 1.74 0.42
C THR A 290 -29.10 2.12 1.12
N LEU A 291 -29.72 3.24 0.70
CA LEU A 291 -31.04 3.64 1.18
C LEU A 291 -32.13 2.62 0.80
N ALA A 292 -32.12 2.10 -0.43
CA ALA A 292 -33.04 1.05 -0.88
C ALA A 292 -32.91 -0.24 -0.05
N LEU A 293 -31.68 -0.64 0.27
CA LEU A 293 -31.41 -1.80 1.10
C LEU A 293 -31.88 -1.62 2.55
N ALA A 294 -31.77 -0.40 3.09
CA ALA A 294 -32.31 -0.09 4.41
C ALA A 294 -33.84 -0.17 4.42
N CYS A 295 -34.51 0.45 3.44
CA CYS A 295 -35.97 0.32 3.25
C CYS A 295 -36.40 -1.15 3.13
N TYR A 296 -35.68 -1.95 2.35
CA TYR A 296 -35.94 -3.39 2.21
C TYR A 296 -35.80 -4.14 3.54
N SER A 297 -34.70 -3.91 4.28
CA SER A 297 -34.47 -4.59 5.56
C SER A 297 -35.48 -4.20 6.65
N SER A 298 -36.06 -2.99 6.55
CA SER A 298 -37.11 -2.48 7.42
C SER A 298 -38.51 -2.96 7.06
N GLY A 299 -38.67 -3.73 5.98
CA GLY A 299 -39.97 -4.21 5.53
C GLY A 299 -40.82 -3.18 4.78
N ARG A 300 -40.25 -2.06 4.33
CA ARG A 300 -40.96 -1.10 3.47
C ARG A 300 -41.22 -1.71 2.09
N SER A 301 -42.34 -1.35 1.48
CA SER A 301 -42.71 -1.79 0.15
C SER A 301 -41.78 -1.22 -0.93
N LYS A 302 -41.75 -1.87 -2.09
CA LYS A 302 -40.97 -1.41 -3.25
C LYS A 302 -41.38 0.00 -3.70
N GLN A 303 -42.68 0.32 -3.58
CA GLN A 303 -43.22 1.63 -3.96
C GLN A 303 -42.73 2.73 -3.00
N GLU A 304 -42.82 2.50 -1.69
CA GLU A 304 -42.32 3.45 -0.69
C GLU A 304 -40.81 3.72 -0.83
N ALA A 305 -40.03 2.70 -1.20
CA ALA A 305 -38.62 2.87 -1.49
C ALA A 305 -38.37 3.69 -2.77
N LEU A 306 -39.19 3.51 -3.81
CA LEU A 306 -39.12 4.31 -5.03
C LEU A 306 -39.44 5.78 -4.76
N ASP A 307 -40.54 6.03 -4.05
CA ASP A 307 -40.99 7.39 -3.73
C ASP A 307 -39.94 8.13 -2.87
N LEU A 308 -39.34 7.45 -1.89
CA LEU A 308 -38.26 8.01 -1.06
C LEU A 308 -37.02 8.36 -1.89
N LEU A 309 -36.60 7.47 -2.79
CA LEU A 309 -35.42 7.71 -3.62
C LEU A 309 -35.66 8.79 -4.69
N ASP A 310 -36.89 8.92 -5.18
CA ASP A 310 -37.28 9.97 -6.12
C ASP A 310 -37.22 11.35 -5.44
N GLN A 311 -37.76 11.46 -4.23
CA GLN A 311 -37.63 12.66 -3.39
C GLN A 311 -36.16 12.97 -3.05
N PHE A 312 -35.37 11.96 -2.72
CA PHE A 312 -33.94 12.13 -2.48
C PHE A 312 -33.21 12.63 -3.73
N ASN A 313 -33.47 12.04 -4.90
CA ASN A 313 -32.87 12.43 -6.16
C ASN A 313 -33.16 13.89 -6.50
N SER A 314 -34.39 14.35 -6.24
CA SER A 314 -34.84 15.73 -6.49
C SER A 314 -34.19 16.78 -5.58
N ARG A 315 -33.53 16.35 -4.49
CA ARG A 315 -32.77 17.24 -3.58
C ARG A 315 -31.28 17.31 -3.93
N LEU A 316 -30.79 16.45 -4.82
CA LEU A 316 -29.37 16.43 -5.18
C LEU A 316 -29.03 17.61 -6.09
N GLN A 317 -27.92 18.27 -5.82
CA GLN A 317 -27.38 19.33 -6.70
C GLN A 317 -27.06 18.81 -8.13
N ALA A 318 -26.88 17.51 -8.27
CA ALA A 318 -26.67 16.82 -9.54
C ALA A 318 -27.60 15.60 -9.64
N GLU A 319 -28.85 15.83 -10.03
CA GLU A 319 -29.88 14.80 -10.15
C GLU A 319 -29.52 13.72 -11.18
N LEU A 320 -30.02 12.50 -10.98
CA LEU A 320 -30.10 11.50 -12.04
C LEU A 320 -31.21 11.89 -13.01
N LYS A 321 -30.85 12.12 -14.27
CA LYS A 321 -31.80 12.53 -15.32
C LYS A 321 -32.74 11.41 -15.77
N ASN A 322 -32.44 10.16 -15.41
CA ASN A 322 -33.16 8.99 -15.90
C ASN A 322 -33.79 8.21 -14.74
N TYR A 323 -35.12 8.30 -14.62
CA TYR A 323 -35.89 7.60 -13.60
C TYR A 323 -35.71 6.07 -13.63
N LYS A 324 -35.45 5.48 -14.81
CA LYS A 324 -35.20 4.03 -14.94
C LYS A 324 -33.97 3.55 -14.18
N GLU A 325 -33.02 4.43 -13.85
CA GLU A 325 -31.86 4.07 -13.04
C GLU A 325 -32.25 3.85 -11.57
N ILE A 326 -33.16 4.69 -11.05
CA ILE A 326 -33.72 4.54 -9.70
C ILE A 326 -34.50 3.22 -9.59
N GLU A 327 -35.31 2.90 -10.61
CA GLU A 327 -36.04 1.63 -10.65
C GLU A 327 -35.12 0.40 -10.63
N LYS A 328 -34.02 0.44 -11.39
CA LYS A 328 -33.01 -0.63 -11.42
C LYS A 328 -32.35 -0.81 -10.05
N VAL A 329 -32.03 0.28 -9.37
CA VAL A 329 -31.42 0.26 -8.03
C VAL A 329 -32.36 -0.39 -7.02
N VAL A 330 -33.63 0.03 -6.98
CA VAL A 330 -34.64 -0.57 -6.08
C VAL A 330 -34.88 -2.04 -6.43
N HIS A 331 -35.00 -2.37 -7.72
CA HIS A 331 -35.19 -3.76 -8.13
C HIS A 331 -34.01 -4.66 -7.71
N SER A 332 -32.78 -4.15 -7.83
CA SER A 332 -31.57 -4.84 -7.37
C SER A 332 -31.57 -5.05 -5.85
N ALA A 333 -31.96 -4.04 -5.08
CA ALA A 333 -32.03 -4.13 -3.62
C ALA A 333 -33.08 -5.16 -3.15
N TYR A 334 -34.26 -5.16 -3.78
CA TYR A 334 -35.38 -6.07 -3.47
C TYR A 334 -35.25 -7.46 -4.11
N SER A 335 -34.13 -7.77 -4.78
CA SER A 335 -33.86 -9.07 -5.40
C SER A 335 -33.65 -10.23 -4.41
N LYS A 336 -33.78 -9.97 -3.09
CA LYS A 336 -33.54 -10.90 -1.97
C LYS A 336 -32.09 -11.44 -1.86
N ARG A 337 -31.19 -10.98 -2.73
CA ARG A 337 -29.75 -11.32 -2.68
C ARG A 337 -29.02 -10.66 -1.52
N TYR A 338 -29.52 -9.51 -1.07
CA TYR A 338 -28.94 -8.67 -0.03
C TYR A 338 -29.89 -8.64 1.17
N LYS A 339 -29.34 -8.63 2.40
CA LYS A 339 -30.14 -8.72 3.64
C LYS A 339 -30.40 -7.37 4.32
N GLY A 340 -29.68 -6.32 3.92
CA GLY A 340 -29.78 -4.97 4.47
C GLY A 340 -28.57 -4.12 4.10
N ALA A 341 -28.60 -2.85 4.50
CA ALA A 341 -27.52 -1.90 4.25
C ALA A 341 -26.24 -2.28 5.03
N ASN A 342 -25.08 -2.23 4.37
CA ASN A 342 -23.80 -2.49 5.01
C ASN A 342 -23.30 -1.23 5.72
N LEU A 343 -22.99 -1.32 7.01
CA LEU A 343 -22.46 -0.20 7.79
C LEU A 343 -21.12 0.31 7.30
N GLU A 344 -20.23 -0.57 6.85
CA GLU A 344 -18.95 -0.10 6.32
C GLU A 344 -19.18 0.83 5.12
N TYR A 345 -20.25 0.59 4.38
CA TYR A 345 -20.67 1.41 3.26
C TYR A 345 -21.34 2.71 3.73
N ILE A 346 -22.18 2.65 4.75
CA ILE A 346 -22.81 3.83 5.39
C ILE A 346 -21.74 4.76 5.96
N GLU A 347 -20.76 4.24 6.71
CA GLU A 347 -19.62 4.98 7.26
C GLU A 347 -18.86 5.67 6.13
N SER A 348 -18.49 4.94 5.08
CA SER A 348 -17.75 5.53 3.95
C SER A 348 -18.53 6.61 3.19
N ILE A 349 -19.87 6.50 3.09
CA ILE A 349 -20.70 7.55 2.48
C ILE A 349 -20.68 8.81 3.34
N LEU A 350 -20.87 8.66 4.66
CA LEU A 350 -20.89 9.78 5.58
C LEU A 350 -19.51 10.44 5.70
N GLU A 351 -18.42 9.69 5.78
CA GLU A 351 -17.06 10.24 5.74
C GLU A 351 -16.77 11.02 4.45
N THR A 352 -17.34 10.58 3.32
CA THR A 352 -17.14 11.24 2.02
C THR A 352 -17.94 12.53 1.87
N TYR A 353 -19.18 12.58 2.39
CA TYR A 353 -20.13 13.66 2.08
C TYR A 353 -20.62 14.48 3.29
N ASP A 354 -20.44 13.98 4.51
CA ASP A 354 -20.81 14.63 5.77
C ASP A 354 -19.54 14.94 6.60
N SER A 355 -18.95 16.11 6.37
CA SER A 355 -17.67 16.52 6.95
C SER A 355 -17.73 16.97 8.42
N GLY A 356 -18.72 16.52 9.21
CA GLY A 356 -19.11 17.22 10.44
C GLY A 356 -19.51 16.44 11.70
N SER A 357 -19.50 15.10 11.76
CA SER A 357 -19.94 14.46 13.02
C SER A 357 -19.36 13.07 13.32
N GLU A 358 -18.90 12.90 14.56
CA GLU A 358 -18.66 11.58 15.15
C GLU A 358 -19.98 10.79 15.18
N MET A 359 -20.04 9.65 14.50
CA MET A 359 -21.18 8.74 14.63
C MET A 359 -21.08 7.98 15.95
N GLU A 360 -22.17 7.98 16.72
CA GLU A 360 -22.41 6.88 17.66
C GLU A 360 -22.62 5.59 16.85
N HIS A 361 -21.76 4.59 17.07
CA HIS A 361 -21.78 3.32 16.33
C HIS A 361 -23.17 2.66 16.36
N SER A 362 -23.95 2.79 15.29
CA SER A 362 -25.14 1.97 15.06
C SER A 362 -24.68 0.56 14.64
N THR A 363 -25.13 -0.50 15.30
CA THR A 363 -24.70 -1.86 14.96
C THR A 363 -25.44 -2.37 13.72
N PRO A 364 -24.76 -2.96 12.72
CA PRO A 364 -25.41 -3.69 11.65
C PRO A 364 -25.74 -5.09 12.19
N PHE A 365 -26.77 -5.70 11.64
CA PHE A 365 -27.15 -7.08 11.91
C PHE A 365 -25.98 -8.05 11.76
N ILE A 366 -25.32 -8.33 12.88
CA ILE A 366 -24.49 -9.50 13.09
C ILE A 366 -25.06 -10.11 14.36
N PHE A 367 -25.56 -11.34 14.25
CA PHE A 367 -26.05 -12.18 15.34
C PHE A 367 -25.25 -11.94 16.62
N ALA A 368 -25.75 -11.05 17.47
CA ALA A 368 -25.18 -10.83 18.78
C ALA A 368 -25.52 -12.07 19.58
N LYS A 369 -24.55 -12.98 19.73
CA LYS A 369 -24.60 -13.91 20.86
C LYS A 369 -24.77 -13.03 22.11
N PRO A 370 -25.77 -13.27 22.96
CA PRO A 370 -25.93 -12.51 24.19
C PRO A 370 -24.71 -12.78 25.09
N GLY A 371 -23.70 -11.95 24.95
CA GLY A 371 -22.50 -11.96 25.78
C GLY A 371 -22.81 -11.34 27.14
N ASN A 372 -22.19 -11.89 28.18
CA ASN A 372 -22.37 -11.48 29.56
C ASN A 372 -22.17 -9.96 29.74
N ARG A 373 -23.21 -9.32 30.28
CA ARG A 373 -23.26 -7.89 30.63
C ARG A 373 -22.29 -7.61 31.77
N VAL A 374 -21.18 -6.96 31.49
CA VAL A 374 -20.30 -6.39 32.52
C VAL A 374 -20.53 -4.88 32.55
N LEU A 375 -21.15 -4.38 33.62
CA LEU A 375 -21.23 -2.95 33.89
C LEU A 375 -19.79 -2.43 34.10
N ARG A 376 -19.30 -1.61 33.18
CA ARG A 376 -17.99 -0.94 33.30
C ARG A 376 -18.21 0.56 33.39
N LYS A 377 -17.55 1.22 34.35
CA LYS A 377 -17.55 2.69 34.45
C LYS A 377 -16.87 3.26 33.20
N HIS A 378 -17.52 4.21 32.53
CA HIS A 378 -16.94 4.90 31.38
C HIS A 378 -15.67 5.67 31.80
N LYS A 379 -14.67 5.69 30.92
CA LYS A 379 -13.48 6.52 31.10
C LYS A 379 -13.94 7.99 31.10
N LYS A 380 -13.80 8.71 32.22
CA LYS A 380 -14.12 10.16 32.30
C LYS A 380 -13.39 10.91 31.17
N ALA A 381 -13.91 12.00 30.61
CA ALA A 381 -13.15 12.81 29.65
C ALA A 381 -11.88 13.39 30.30
N ARG A 382 -10.81 13.63 29.52
CA ARG A 382 -9.50 14.07 30.04
C ARG A 382 -9.60 15.36 30.85
N GLU A 383 -10.42 16.31 30.39
CA GLU A 383 -10.65 17.62 31.00
C GLU A 383 -11.32 17.54 32.38
N VAL A 384 -12.08 16.47 32.63
CA VAL A 384 -12.83 16.25 33.87
C VAL A 384 -12.02 15.40 34.87
N ARG A 385 -10.82 14.93 34.48
CA ARG A 385 -9.95 14.14 35.35
C ARG A 385 -8.96 15.06 36.08
N GLU A 386 -8.77 14.80 37.36
CA GLU A 386 -7.74 15.44 38.18
C GLU A 386 -6.32 15.06 37.73
N TYR A 387 -6.13 13.81 37.28
CA TYR A 387 -4.85 13.31 36.77
C TYR A 387 -5.03 12.64 35.40
N SER A 388 -4.19 13.04 34.43
CA SER A 388 -4.08 12.34 33.14
C SER A 388 -3.15 11.13 33.25
N HIS A 389 -3.34 10.15 32.37
CA HIS A 389 -2.52 8.94 32.38
C HIS A 389 -1.12 9.20 31.81
N ILE A 390 -0.13 8.42 32.27
CA ILE A 390 1.27 8.55 31.80
C ILE A 390 1.38 8.33 30.29
N ALA A 391 0.65 7.35 29.74
CA ALA A 391 0.61 7.10 28.30
C ALA A 391 0.04 8.28 27.49
N GLU A 392 -0.89 9.06 28.07
CA GLU A 392 -1.43 10.27 27.42
C GLU A 392 -0.35 11.36 27.38
N TRP A 393 0.39 11.55 28.47
CA TRP A 393 1.52 12.48 28.52
C TRP A 393 2.70 12.08 27.64
N GLU A 394 2.97 10.77 27.53
CA GLU A 394 3.98 10.23 26.62
C GLU A 394 3.61 10.55 25.16
N SER A 395 2.34 10.37 24.77
CA SER A 395 1.85 10.71 23.43
C SER A 395 1.92 12.20 23.12
N ASP A 396 1.61 13.06 24.10
CA ASP A 396 1.73 14.51 23.94
C ASP A 396 3.19 14.93 23.75
N LEU A 397 4.10 14.31 24.50
CA LEU A 397 5.53 14.59 24.41
C LEU A 397 6.14 14.08 23.09
N GLU A 398 5.72 12.91 22.61
CA GLU A 398 6.06 12.37 21.28
C GLU A 398 5.64 13.35 20.18
N SER A 399 4.38 13.79 20.21
CA SER A 399 3.83 14.76 19.24
C SER A 399 4.55 16.12 19.26
N TYR A 400 4.97 16.57 20.44
CA TYR A 400 5.74 17.80 20.58
C TYR A 400 7.14 17.67 19.99
N LEU A 401 7.84 16.56 20.27
CA LEU A 401 9.19 16.30 19.74
C LEU A 401 9.18 16.17 18.22
N GLU A 402 8.19 15.48 17.65
CA GLU A 402 8.03 15.36 16.20
C GLU A 402 7.81 16.70 15.49
N LYS A 403 7.13 17.65 16.15
CA LYS A 403 6.93 19.01 15.60
C LYS A 403 8.17 19.89 15.70
N GLN A 404 8.95 19.75 16.77
CA GLN A 404 10.09 20.63 17.05
C GLN A 404 11.39 20.15 16.43
N ILE A 405 11.56 18.85 16.25
CA ILE A 405 12.77 18.27 15.66
C ILE A 405 12.65 18.33 14.13
N THR A 406 13.19 19.41 13.55
CA THR A 406 13.28 19.57 12.09
C THR A 406 14.26 18.58 11.47
N ALA A 407 14.04 18.25 10.19
CA ALA A 407 14.92 17.39 9.40
C ALA A 407 16.41 17.79 9.55
N GLY A 408 17.23 16.85 10.02
CA GLY A 408 18.68 17.02 10.21
C GLY A 408 19.13 17.22 11.66
N LYS A 409 18.23 17.50 12.61
CA LYS A 409 18.54 17.46 14.05
C LYS A 409 18.08 16.12 14.63
N LEU A 410 18.96 15.48 15.41
CA LEU A 410 18.67 14.18 16.05
C LEU A 410 18.05 14.32 17.44
N TYR A 411 18.25 15.46 18.09
CA TYR A 411 17.83 15.70 19.45
C TYR A 411 17.41 17.16 19.62
N LEU A 412 16.44 17.37 20.52
CA LEU A 412 16.07 18.68 21.03
C LEU A 412 16.85 18.93 22.33
N GLU A 413 17.54 20.05 22.43
CA GLU A 413 18.21 20.47 23.67
C GLU A 413 17.34 21.49 24.42
N LYS A 414 16.75 21.10 25.55
CA LYS A 414 16.01 22.02 26.44
C LYS A 414 16.16 21.65 27.89
N SER A 415 15.93 22.59 28.79
CA SER A 415 15.78 22.25 30.20
C SER A 415 14.44 21.53 30.44
N GLN A 416 14.37 20.69 31.48
CA GLN A 416 13.11 20.00 31.82
C GLN A 416 12.01 20.98 32.29
N ARG A 417 12.37 22.19 32.75
CA ARG A 417 11.40 23.20 33.17
C ARG A 417 10.75 23.87 31.97
N GLU A 418 11.56 24.33 31.01
CA GLU A 418 11.07 24.88 29.74
C GLU A 418 10.18 23.87 29.01
N LEU A 419 10.60 22.59 28.99
CA LEU A 419 9.81 21.53 28.37
C LEU A 419 8.44 21.35 29.04
N ALA A 420 8.38 21.41 30.38
CA ALA A 420 7.13 21.28 31.13
C ALA A 420 6.17 22.46 30.87
N GLU A 421 6.71 23.68 30.77
CA GLU A 421 5.93 24.88 30.46
C GLU A 421 5.36 24.83 29.04
N GLU A 422 6.18 24.50 28.05
CA GLU A 422 5.76 24.47 26.64
C GLU A 422 4.78 23.33 26.33
N THR A 423 4.98 22.15 26.92
CA THR A 423 4.09 20.99 26.73
C THR A 423 2.86 21.04 27.64
N LYS A 424 2.80 22.00 28.58
CA LYS A 424 1.78 22.10 29.64
C LYS A 424 1.67 20.82 30.49
N ILE A 425 2.73 20.02 30.55
CA ILE A 425 2.81 18.80 31.36
C ILE A 425 3.31 19.19 32.76
N PRO A 426 2.64 18.79 33.85
CA PRO A 426 3.16 19.02 35.18
C PRO A 426 4.57 18.43 35.35
N TYR A 427 5.49 19.22 35.90
CA TYR A 427 6.91 18.86 35.99
C TYR A 427 7.18 17.49 36.65
N ALA A 428 6.41 17.15 37.68
CA ALA A 428 6.50 15.83 38.34
C ALA A 428 6.07 14.68 37.42
N SER A 429 5.02 14.89 36.62
CA SER A 429 4.54 13.93 35.63
C SER A 429 5.54 13.77 34.48
N LEU A 430 6.11 14.88 34.00
CA LEU A 430 7.15 14.86 32.96
C LEU A 430 8.35 14.00 33.38
N LYS A 431 8.86 14.17 34.61
CA LYS A 431 9.95 13.32 35.13
C LYS A 431 9.59 11.83 35.16
N LYS A 432 8.35 11.50 35.53
CA LYS A 432 7.87 10.10 35.51
C LYS A 432 7.84 9.56 34.08
N VAL A 433 7.31 10.32 33.13
CA VAL A 433 7.28 9.95 31.70
C VAL A 433 8.70 9.72 31.19
N LEU A 434 9.63 10.64 31.40
CA LEU A 434 11.02 10.50 30.93
C LEU A 434 11.76 9.30 31.54
N LYS A 435 11.37 8.84 32.73
CA LYS A 435 11.96 7.68 33.40
C LYS A 435 11.32 6.35 32.99
N GLN A 436 10.02 6.36 32.67
CA GLN A 436 9.22 5.15 32.43
C GLN A 436 8.94 4.88 30.95
N SER A 437 9.04 5.89 30.09
CA SER A 437 8.79 5.76 28.66
C SER A 437 9.80 4.82 28.02
N SER A 438 9.30 3.86 27.24
CA SER A 438 10.13 3.03 26.36
C SER A 438 10.34 3.67 24.99
N LYS A 439 9.61 4.73 24.65
CA LYS A 439 9.62 5.38 23.34
C LYS A 439 10.52 6.61 23.26
N ILE A 440 10.77 7.26 24.39
CA ILE A 440 11.48 8.54 24.48
C ILE A 440 12.86 8.31 25.08
N ILE A 441 13.89 8.77 24.35
CA ILE A 441 15.27 8.74 24.81
C ILE A 441 15.59 10.11 25.40
N SER A 442 16.02 10.14 26.66
CA SER A 442 16.43 11.37 27.33
C SER A 442 17.82 11.23 27.96
N LYS A 443 18.66 12.25 27.79
CA LYS A 443 19.99 12.32 28.41
C LYS A 443 20.26 13.74 28.91
N VAL A 444 20.54 13.87 30.20
CA VAL A 444 20.93 15.14 30.80
C VAL A 444 22.42 15.38 30.57
N GLN A 445 22.78 16.55 30.03
CA GLN A 445 24.13 17.03 29.86
C GLN A 445 24.38 18.27 30.74
N GLY A 446 25.52 18.28 31.43
CA GLY A 446 25.92 19.35 32.34
C GLY A 446 25.54 19.10 33.80
N LYS A 447 25.83 20.08 34.67
CA LYS A 447 25.55 20.05 36.12
C LYS A 447 24.92 21.37 36.57
N GLY A 448 24.04 21.31 37.57
CA GLY A 448 23.43 22.49 38.20
C GLY A 448 22.39 23.19 37.32
N ARG A 449 22.23 24.50 37.51
CA ARG A 449 21.16 25.32 36.88
C ARG A 449 21.21 25.42 35.35
N TYR A 450 22.35 25.08 34.74
CA TYR A 450 22.57 25.13 33.29
C TYR A 450 22.48 23.76 32.61
N ALA A 451 22.04 22.71 33.33
CA ALA A 451 21.91 21.38 32.76
C ALA A 451 20.83 21.37 31.65
N LYS A 452 21.22 20.91 30.46
CA LYS A 452 20.31 20.73 29.32
C LYS A 452 19.95 19.25 29.20
N THR A 453 18.73 18.97 28.78
CA THR A 453 18.28 17.61 28.47
C THR A 453 18.20 17.46 26.97
N LEU A 454 18.93 16.47 26.44
CA LEU A 454 18.80 16.00 25.08
C LEU A 454 17.62 15.05 25.01
N LEU A 455 16.67 15.32 24.14
CA LEU A 455 15.42 14.57 24.01
C LEU A 455 15.20 14.17 22.56
N THR A 456 14.83 12.92 22.34
CA THR A 456 14.43 12.40 21.03
C THR A 456 13.52 11.20 21.19
N THR A 457 12.87 10.79 20.12
CA THR A 457 12.05 9.57 20.08
C THR A 457 12.83 8.46 19.36
N ILE A 458 12.56 7.21 19.71
CA ILE A 458 13.13 6.06 18.98
C ILE A 458 12.77 6.15 17.50
N ALA A 459 11.55 6.57 17.17
CA ALA A 459 11.11 6.76 15.79
C ALA A 459 12.01 7.74 15.01
N ILE A 460 12.32 8.92 15.57
CA ILE A 460 13.19 9.91 14.91
C ILE A 460 14.61 9.35 14.72
N VAL A 461 15.16 8.68 15.73
CA VAL A 461 16.51 8.09 15.62
C VAL A 461 16.54 7.00 14.55
N THR A 462 15.55 6.11 14.55
CA THR A 462 15.40 5.04 13.56
C THR A 462 15.22 5.61 12.16
N GLU A 463 14.37 6.62 11.98
CA GLU A 463 14.15 7.30 10.70
C GLU A 463 15.46 7.90 10.16
N GLN A 464 16.22 8.60 10.99
CA GLN A 464 17.50 9.20 10.59
C GLN A 464 18.56 8.12 10.28
N ALA A 465 18.61 7.03 11.05
CA ALA A 465 19.51 5.91 10.78
C ALA A 465 19.18 5.21 9.45
N ILE A 466 17.89 4.98 9.18
CA ILE A 466 17.42 4.42 7.90
C ILE A 466 17.77 5.36 6.75
N ARG A 467 17.50 6.66 6.90
CA ARG A 467 17.83 7.66 5.88
C ARG A 467 19.33 7.67 5.57
N HIS A 468 20.17 7.67 6.60
CA HIS A 468 21.62 7.58 6.44
C HIS A 468 22.05 6.30 5.70
N ALA A 469 21.47 5.15 6.06
CA ALA A 469 21.79 3.88 5.40
C ALA A 469 21.38 3.87 3.92
N LEU A 470 20.21 4.45 3.59
CA LEU A 470 19.75 4.59 2.20
C LEU A 470 20.66 5.51 1.38
N ASP A 471 21.10 6.63 1.95
CA ASP A 471 22.01 7.56 1.27
C ASP A 471 23.39 6.94 1.05
N GLN A 472 23.93 6.22 2.05
CA GLN A 472 25.19 5.49 1.90
C GLN A 472 25.10 4.41 0.80
N LYS A 473 23.95 3.73 0.70
CA LYS A 473 23.71 2.74 -0.38
C LYS A 473 23.75 3.41 -1.75
N LYS A 474 23.07 4.55 -1.92
CA LYS A 474 23.09 5.33 -3.18
C LYS A 474 24.50 5.77 -3.55
N VAL A 475 25.23 6.36 -2.60
CA VAL A 475 26.61 6.82 -2.83
C VAL A 475 27.52 5.65 -3.24
N LYS A 476 27.38 4.48 -2.61
CA LYS A 476 28.14 3.27 -3.01
C LYS A 476 27.77 2.80 -4.42
N GLN A 477 26.48 2.79 -4.76
CA GLN A 477 26.01 2.43 -6.10
C GLN A 477 26.54 3.39 -7.17
N GLU A 478 26.52 4.70 -6.92
CA GLU A 478 27.07 5.71 -7.84
C GLU A 478 28.58 5.55 -8.03
N LYS A 479 29.33 5.32 -6.95
CA LYS A 479 30.78 5.04 -7.02
C LYS A 479 31.07 3.79 -7.83
N TYR A 480 30.32 2.71 -7.59
CA TYR A 480 30.47 1.47 -8.35
C TYR A 480 30.12 1.68 -9.83
N ARG A 481 29.07 2.43 -10.13
CA ARG A 481 28.68 2.78 -11.50
C ARG A 481 29.78 3.56 -12.22
N ALA A 482 30.34 4.60 -11.60
CA ALA A 482 31.45 5.37 -12.16
C ALA A 482 32.69 4.49 -12.40
N PHE A 483 32.97 3.55 -11.50
CA PHE A 483 34.03 2.56 -11.66
C PHE A 483 33.78 1.62 -12.87
N VAL A 484 32.55 1.16 -13.09
CA VAL A 484 32.27 0.31 -14.27
C VAL A 484 32.27 1.13 -15.57
N GLU A 485 31.79 2.38 -15.55
CA GLU A 485 31.83 3.29 -16.69
C GLU A 485 33.27 3.60 -17.15
N THR A 486 34.24 3.61 -16.23
CA THR A 486 35.66 3.75 -16.59
C THR A 486 36.20 2.53 -17.33
N PHE A 487 35.79 1.31 -16.99
CA PHE A 487 36.13 0.12 -17.80
C PHE A 487 35.44 0.14 -19.17
N ALA A 488 34.17 0.53 -19.24
CA ALA A 488 33.46 0.64 -20.52
C ALA A 488 34.16 1.63 -21.46
N SER A 489 34.57 2.78 -20.93
CA SER A 489 35.35 3.79 -21.65
C SER A 489 36.71 3.25 -22.10
N ALA A 490 37.39 2.49 -21.25
CA ALA A 490 38.66 1.85 -21.61
C ALA A 490 38.49 0.79 -22.72
N VAL A 491 37.40 0.02 -22.71
CA VAL A 491 37.08 -0.95 -23.76
C VAL A 491 36.76 -0.23 -25.09
N GLU A 492 36.03 0.88 -25.07
CA GLU A 492 35.80 1.70 -26.27
C GLU A 492 37.10 2.30 -26.82
N TYR A 493 37.98 2.79 -25.96
CA TYR A 493 39.31 3.27 -26.35
C TYR A 493 40.13 2.19 -27.06
N VAL A 494 40.18 0.99 -26.47
CA VAL A 494 40.88 -0.17 -27.06
C VAL A 494 40.28 -0.55 -28.41
N LYS A 495 38.94 -0.61 -28.53
CA LYS A 495 38.28 -0.86 -29.82
C LYS A 495 38.64 0.22 -30.84
N GLY A 496 38.62 1.50 -30.47
CA GLY A 496 39.02 2.58 -31.37
C GLY A 496 40.45 2.43 -31.89
N LYS A 497 41.39 1.98 -31.05
CA LYS A 497 42.78 1.70 -31.44
C LYS A 497 42.92 0.46 -32.34
N VAL A 498 42.14 -0.58 -32.09
CA VAL A 498 42.19 -1.84 -32.87
C VAL A 498 41.54 -1.67 -34.24
N TYR A 499 40.51 -0.82 -34.38
CA TYR A 499 39.74 -0.66 -35.63
C TYR A 499 40.11 0.58 -36.47
N SER A 500 40.98 1.49 -36.00
CA SER A 500 41.46 2.63 -36.81
C SER A 500 42.88 2.39 -37.34
N THR A 501 42.95 2.04 -38.62
CA THR A 501 44.22 1.83 -39.37
C THR A 501 44.63 3.05 -40.21
N SER A 502 44.25 4.27 -39.83
CA SER A 502 44.70 5.46 -40.57
C SER A 502 44.69 6.72 -39.70
N ASN A 503 45.89 7.29 -39.55
CA ASN A 503 46.24 8.59 -38.95
C ASN A 503 46.09 8.71 -37.43
N ALA A 504 47.19 8.34 -36.76
CA ALA A 504 47.38 8.32 -35.31
C ALA A 504 47.49 9.70 -34.61
N GLU A 505 47.14 10.82 -35.25
CA GLU A 505 47.34 12.16 -34.67
C GLU A 505 46.06 12.91 -34.25
N SER A 506 44.85 12.41 -34.53
CA SER A 506 43.62 13.19 -34.29
C SER A 506 42.65 12.69 -33.21
N LEU A 507 42.95 11.61 -32.49
CA LEU A 507 42.05 11.06 -31.46
C LEU A 507 42.45 11.38 -30.01
N PHE A 508 42.98 12.60 -29.78
CA PHE A 508 42.77 13.26 -28.49
C PHE A 508 41.29 13.67 -28.39
N VAL A 509 40.40 12.68 -28.24
CA VAL A 509 39.11 12.95 -27.60
C VAL A 509 39.46 13.38 -26.19
N ARG A 510 39.32 14.69 -25.95
CA ARG A 510 39.32 15.31 -24.63
C ARG A 510 38.23 14.62 -23.81
N SER A 511 38.54 13.46 -23.25
CA SER A 511 37.78 12.90 -22.15
C SER A 511 38.03 13.86 -20.99
N ASN A 512 37.11 14.80 -20.79
CA ASN A 512 37.03 15.65 -19.61
C ASN A 512 36.67 14.81 -18.36
N VAL A 513 37.38 13.70 -18.13
CA VAL A 513 37.44 13.03 -16.82
C VAL A 513 38.41 13.85 -15.97
N ARG A 514 38.03 15.09 -15.70
CA ARG A 514 38.68 15.91 -14.67
C ARG A 514 38.29 15.28 -13.33
N GLY A 515 39.14 14.41 -12.80
CA GLY A 515 39.09 14.05 -11.39
C GLY A 515 39.48 12.62 -11.03
N ASP A 516 39.39 11.64 -11.93
CA ASP A 516 39.67 10.25 -11.58
C ASP A 516 41.09 9.83 -12.00
N ARG A 517 42.04 10.07 -11.10
CA ARG A 517 43.46 9.70 -11.24
C ARG A 517 43.63 8.21 -11.57
N THR A 518 42.70 7.37 -11.12
CA THR A 518 42.67 5.92 -11.36
C THR A 518 42.33 5.59 -12.81
N ALA A 519 41.35 6.29 -13.40
CA ALA A 519 40.98 6.11 -14.80
C ALA A 519 42.11 6.51 -15.75
N GLN A 520 42.81 7.61 -15.43
CA GLN A 520 44.00 8.04 -16.17
C GLN A 520 45.13 7.02 -16.08
N LEU A 521 45.39 6.47 -14.89
CA LEU A 521 46.41 5.43 -14.69
C LEU A 521 46.10 4.13 -15.45
N VAL A 522 44.83 3.70 -15.49
CA VAL A 522 44.41 2.52 -16.25
C VAL A 522 44.57 2.75 -17.75
N LEU A 523 44.19 3.91 -18.26
CA LEU A 523 44.39 4.28 -19.68
C LEU A 523 45.88 4.39 -20.03
N GLU A 524 46.72 4.93 -19.15
CA GLU A 524 48.18 4.96 -19.32
C GLU A 524 48.81 3.57 -19.31
N GLN A 525 48.37 2.68 -18.41
CA GLN A 525 48.82 1.28 -18.34
C GLN A 525 48.46 0.53 -19.62
N ILE A 526 47.21 0.66 -20.09
CA ILE A 526 46.76 0.08 -21.37
C ILE A 526 47.60 0.62 -22.53
N ASN A 527 47.91 1.93 -22.54
CA ASN A 527 48.76 2.52 -23.57
C ASN A 527 50.20 1.99 -23.54
N LYS A 528 50.78 1.80 -22.35
CA LYS A 528 52.10 1.17 -22.21
C LYS A 528 52.09 -0.25 -22.76
N VAL A 529 51.08 -1.05 -22.43
CA VAL A 529 50.94 -2.42 -22.97
C VAL A 529 50.88 -2.40 -24.50
N TYR A 530 50.09 -1.51 -25.10
CA TYR A 530 50.00 -1.37 -26.56
C TYR A 530 51.29 -0.83 -27.23
N GLN A 531 52.11 -0.05 -26.51
CA GLN A 531 53.40 0.41 -27.01
C GLN A 531 54.50 -0.65 -26.89
N THR A 532 54.38 -1.57 -25.93
CA THR A 532 55.36 -2.65 -25.69
C THR A 532 55.02 -3.96 -26.39
N SER A 533 53.81 -4.11 -26.96
CA SER A 533 53.51 -5.27 -27.82
C SER A 533 54.35 -5.20 -29.10
N PRO A 534 55.14 -6.24 -29.42
CA PRO A 534 55.84 -6.32 -30.70
C PRO A 534 54.80 -6.25 -31.82
N SER A 535 55.08 -5.49 -32.86
CA SER A 535 54.21 -5.27 -34.04
C SER A 535 53.88 -6.53 -34.86
N ASN A 536 54.12 -7.73 -34.32
CA ASN A 536 54.03 -9.01 -35.04
C ASN A 536 52.68 -9.73 -34.92
N ASP A 537 51.76 -9.30 -34.04
CA ASP A 537 50.46 -9.99 -33.86
C ASP A 537 49.31 -9.43 -34.72
N LEU A 538 49.52 -8.34 -35.44
CA LEU A 538 48.53 -7.78 -36.38
C LEU A 538 48.59 -8.37 -37.80
N GLU A 539 49.62 -9.16 -38.13
CA GLU A 539 49.71 -9.84 -39.44
C GLU A 539 49.04 -11.23 -39.47
N ARG A 540 48.81 -11.86 -38.30
CA ARG A 540 48.17 -13.19 -38.25
C ARG A 540 46.65 -13.19 -38.43
N SER A 541 45.98 -12.05 -38.33
CA SER A 541 44.53 -11.96 -38.54
C SER A 541 44.11 -11.57 -39.96
N ARG A 542 45.05 -11.56 -40.92
CA ARG A 542 44.76 -11.35 -42.36
C ARG A 542 44.82 -12.64 -43.19
N SER A 543 45.12 -13.78 -42.58
CA SER A 543 45.16 -15.09 -43.24
C SER A 543 44.47 -16.16 -42.39
N SER A 544 43.16 -16.02 -42.18
CA SER A 544 42.24 -17.10 -41.79
C SER A 544 40.80 -16.64 -41.94
#